data_AF-A0A1Z4GAL3-F1
#
_entry.id   AF-A0A1Z4GAL3-F1
#
_cell.length_a   1.000
_cell.length_b   1.000
_cell.length_c   1.000
_cell.angle_alpha   90.00
_cell.angle_beta   90.00
_cell.angle_gamma   90.00
#
_symmetry.space_group_name_H-M   'P 1'
#
loop_
_entity.id
_entity.type
_entity.pdbx_description
1 polymer ?
#
loop_
_entity_poly.entity_id
_entity_poly.type
_entity_poly.pdbx_seq_one_letter_code
_entity_poly.pdbx_strand_id
1 'polypeptide(L)'
;MKPTFGETQLMLTTSYKKLSQATAGIALGAAMLAAVANAPAQAATLTTYNFSGQFESLALPGSSGVSVALQNGSFDGSYTVDVDQLPTATQVNLSSWLVNVRDASNNILKTFSSAIVGNTGIAVNNGVRFTNFVAASTGAETASLGVVFNPGFTGSPGNGPTDGLFSSVIFSNTIVAGQIPIKSTPVPEPVSTAGIAVAGAMGLWMKRKQKAPVA
;
A
#
# COMPACT_ATOMS: atom_id res chain seq x y z
N MET A 1 -18.54 -50.43 26.21
CA MET A 1 -19.07 -50.17 24.85
C MET A 1 -17.88 -49.99 23.92
N LYS A 2 -17.83 -50.77 22.85
CA LYS A 2 -16.68 -50.89 21.94
C LYS A 2 -16.92 -49.92 20.77
N PRO A 3 -16.03 -48.94 20.48
CA PRO A 3 -16.26 -48.01 19.40
C PRO A 3 -16.20 -48.74 18.05
N THR A 4 -17.23 -48.52 17.23
CA THR A 4 -17.41 -49.10 15.90
C THR A 4 -16.49 -48.44 14.87
N PHE A 5 -16.02 -49.24 13.91
CA PHE A 5 -14.97 -48.97 12.91
C PHE A 5 -15.12 -47.67 12.09
N GLY A 6 -16.29 -47.02 12.11
CA GLY A 6 -16.56 -45.75 11.41
C GLY A 6 -16.14 -44.48 12.16
N GLU A 7 -16.05 -44.50 13.49
CA GLU A 7 -15.72 -43.30 14.29
C GLU A 7 -14.20 -43.02 14.35
N THR A 8 -13.38 -44.06 14.18
CA THR A 8 -11.92 -43.96 14.23
C THR A 8 -11.33 -43.27 12.98
N GLN A 9 -11.99 -43.41 11.83
CA GLN A 9 -11.58 -42.77 10.57
C GLN A 9 -11.82 -41.24 10.58
N LEU A 10 -12.92 -40.79 11.19
CA LEU A 10 -13.25 -39.36 11.31
C LEU A 10 -12.31 -38.61 12.26
N MET A 11 -11.87 -39.25 13.35
CA MET A 11 -10.87 -38.67 14.27
C MET A 11 -9.46 -38.60 13.67
N LEU A 12 -9.04 -39.62 12.89
CA LEU A 12 -7.72 -39.60 12.22
C LEU A 12 -7.65 -38.44 11.22
N THR A 13 -8.67 -38.29 10.37
CA THR A 13 -8.67 -37.31 9.28
C THR A 13 -8.71 -35.86 9.80
N THR A 14 -9.36 -35.63 10.94
CA THR A 14 -9.44 -34.30 11.57
C THR A 14 -8.13 -33.91 12.26
N SER A 15 -7.41 -34.89 12.81
CA SER A 15 -6.14 -34.67 13.51
C SER A 15 -4.99 -34.34 12.56
N TYR A 16 -4.96 -34.93 11.35
CA TYR A 16 -3.96 -34.60 10.32
C TYR A 16 -4.13 -33.17 9.75
N LYS A 17 -5.36 -32.65 9.61
CA LYS A 17 -5.57 -31.26 9.17
C LYS A 17 -5.10 -30.23 10.21
N LYS A 18 -5.27 -30.52 11.51
CA LYS A 18 -4.83 -29.61 12.58
C LYS A 18 -3.31 -29.60 12.76
N LEU A 19 -2.62 -30.72 12.54
CA LEU A 19 -1.16 -30.77 12.59
C LEU A 19 -0.51 -30.07 11.38
N SER A 20 -1.07 -30.22 10.17
CA SER A 20 -0.57 -29.51 8.98
C SER A 20 -0.74 -27.98 9.04
N GLN A 21 -1.67 -27.47 9.84
CA GLN A 21 -1.87 -26.02 10.02
C GLN A 21 -1.06 -25.44 11.18
N ALA A 22 -0.55 -26.26 12.11
CA ALA A 22 0.31 -25.81 13.20
C ALA A 22 1.80 -25.76 12.81
N THR A 23 2.25 -26.52 11.81
CA THR A 23 3.67 -26.57 11.43
C THR A 23 4.11 -25.41 10.54
N ALA A 24 3.19 -24.68 9.88
CA ALA A 24 3.53 -23.48 9.11
C ALA A 24 3.78 -22.23 9.99
N GLY A 25 3.29 -22.23 11.23
CA GLY A 25 3.44 -21.09 12.15
C GLY A 25 4.73 -21.09 12.97
N ILE A 26 5.38 -22.25 13.14
CA ILE A 26 6.57 -22.38 14.00
C ILE A 26 7.87 -22.24 13.20
N ALA A 27 7.87 -22.59 11.91
CA ALA A 27 9.04 -22.46 11.03
C ALA A 27 9.48 -21.00 10.82
N LEU A 28 8.53 -20.04 10.85
CA LEU A 28 8.83 -18.61 10.84
C LEU A 28 9.48 -18.16 12.15
N GLY A 29 9.08 -18.71 13.31
CA GLY A 29 9.61 -18.30 14.62
C GLY A 29 11.02 -18.77 14.91
N ALA A 30 11.36 -20.03 14.59
CA ALA A 30 12.69 -20.58 14.90
C ALA A 30 13.78 -20.07 13.95
N ALA A 31 13.47 -19.82 12.67
CA ALA A 31 14.41 -19.23 11.73
C ALA A 31 14.70 -17.76 12.06
N MET A 32 13.71 -17.01 12.58
CA MET A 32 13.92 -15.65 13.09
C MET A 32 14.79 -15.63 14.35
N LEU A 33 14.67 -16.61 15.25
CA LEU A 33 15.44 -16.64 16.51
C LEU A 33 16.90 -17.09 16.32
N ALA A 34 17.18 -17.98 15.36
CA ALA A 34 18.54 -18.46 15.08
C ALA A 34 19.42 -17.42 14.38
N ALA A 35 18.83 -16.42 13.70
CA ALA A 35 19.55 -15.32 13.07
C ALA A 35 19.99 -14.22 14.06
N VAL A 36 19.48 -14.23 15.30
CA VAL A 36 19.81 -13.21 16.33
C VAL A 36 21.19 -13.46 16.95
N ALA A 37 21.79 -14.63 16.76
CA ALA A 37 22.97 -15.01 17.51
C ALA A 37 24.29 -14.37 17.02
N ASN A 38 24.37 -13.75 15.83
CA ASN A 38 25.64 -13.25 15.28
C ASN A 38 25.52 -12.00 14.37
N ALA A 39 25.01 -10.86 14.85
CA ALA A 39 25.24 -9.59 14.16
C ALA A 39 25.25 -8.38 15.11
N PRO A 40 26.33 -7.59 15.16
CA PRO A 40 26.21 -6.18 15.48
C PRO A 40 25.84 -5.47 14.16
N ALA A 41 24.56 -5.45 13.83
CA ALA A 41 24.01 -4.66 12.74
C ALA A 41 22.76 -3.99 13.28
N GLN A 42 22.63 -2.67 13.07
CA GLN A 42 21.34 -2.01 13.29
C GLN A 42 20.28 -2.80 12.52
N ALA A 43 19.31 -3.36 13.24
CA ALA A 43 18.20 -4.06 12.61
C ALA A 43 17.40 -3.03 11.81
N ALA A 44 17.30 -3.20 10.50
CA ALA A 44 16.49 -2.34 9.64
C ALA A 44 15.03 -2.32 10.13
N THR A 45 14.46 -1.14 10.30
CA THR A 45 13.06 -0.99 10.71
C THR A 45 12.14 -1.16 9.49
N LEU A 46 11.86 -2.41 9.14
CA LEU A 46 10.93 -2.73 8.05
C LEU A 46 9.48 -2.53 8.50
N THR A 47 8.76 -1.62 7.84
CA THR A 47 7.34 -1.35 8.11
C THR A 47 6.50 -1.59 6.87
N THR A 48 5.33 -2.22 7.04
CA THR A 48 4.37 -2.46 5.96
C THR A 48 3.21 -1.48 6.03
N TYR A 49 2.87 -0.88 4.90
CA TYR A 49 1.79 0.09 4.76
C TYR A 49 0.79 -0.35 3.70
N ASN A 50 -0.46 0.01 3.91
CA ASN A 50 -1.55 -0.17 2.95
C ASN A 50 -1.96 1.17 2.38
N PHE A 51 -2.34 1.21 1.11
CA PHE A 51 -2.80 2.42 0.44
C PHE A 51 -3.83 2.07 -0.63
N SER A 52 -4.65 3.07 -0.99
CA SER A 52 -5.64 2.95 -2.03
C SER A 52 -5.95 4.32 -2.63
N GLY A 53 -6.48 4.34 -3.84
CA GLY A 53 -6.95 5.57 -4.48
C GLY A 53 -7.84 5.30 -5.67
N GLN A 54 -8.27 6.36 -6.34
CA GLN A 54 -9.12 6.32 -7.52
C GLN A 54 -8.40 6.95 -8.70
N PHE A 55 -8.74 6.53 -9.91
CA PHE A 55 -8.30 7.22 -11.12
C PHE A 55 -9.28 8.33 -11.50
N GLU A 56 -8.79 9.29 -12.28
CA GLU A 56 -9.63 10.31 -12.87
C GLU A 56 -10.73 9.73 -13.78
N SER A 57 -11.76 10.53 -14.03
CA SER A 57 -12.86 10.13 -14.92
C SER A 57 -12.44 10.05 -16.39
N LEU A 58 -11.34 10.69 -16.76
CA LEU A 58 -10.81 10.75 -18.11
C LEU A 58 -9.30 10.49 -18.10
N ALA A 59 -8.86 9.71 -19.08
CA ALA A 59 -7.45 9.52 -19.39
C ALA A 59 -6.90 10.76 -20.13
N LEU A 60 -5.58 10.93 -20.14
CA LEU A 60 -4.97 12.06 -20.84
C LEU A 60 -5.25 11.98 -22.37
N PRO A 61 -5.38 13.13 -23.06
CA PRO A 61 -5.62 13.14 -24.51
C PRO A 61 -4.63 12.27 -25.29
N GLY A 62 -5.13 11.47 -26.23
CA GLY A 62 -4.31 10.53 -27.01
C GLY A 62 -4.02 9.19 -26.32
N SER A 63 -4.49 8.99 -25.09
CA SER A 63 -4.36 7.71 -24.39
C SER A 63 -5.23 6.61 -24.99
N SER A 64 -4.74 5.38 -24.91
CA SER A 64 -5.42 4.16 -25.36
C SER A 64 -5.15 2.99 -24.41
N GLY A 65 -5.80 1.85 -24.64
CA GLY A 65 -5.54 0.61 -23.90
C GLY A 65 -5.96 0.67 -22.43
N VAL A 66 -5.13 0.09 -21.56
CA VAL A 66 -5.43 -0.09 -20.12
C VAL A 66 -5.76 1.25 -19.46
N SER A 67 -5.04 2.33 -19.79
CA SER A 67 -5.27 3.64 -19.17
C SER A 67 -6.66 4.21 -19.46
N VAL A 68 -7.27 3.88 -20.62
CA VAL A 68 -8.67 4.25 -20.91
C VAL A 68 -9.65 3.35 -20.15
N ALA A 69 -9.34 2.05 -20.05
CA ALA A 69 -10.16 1.10 -19.29
C ALA A 69 -10.18 1.37 -17.77
N LEU A 70 -9.20 2.13 -17.27
CA LEU A 70 -9.10 2.54 -15.87
C LEU A 70 -9.90 3.81 -15.52
N GLN A 71 -10.58 4.44 -16.47
CA GLN A 71 -11.41 5.63 -16.20
C GLN A 71 -12.48 5.34 -15.13
N ASN A 72 -12.54 6.18 -14.09
CA ASN A 72 -13.36 5.97 -12.88
C ASN A 72 -13.05 4.67 -12.11
N GLY A 73 -11.90 4.05 -12.39
CA GLY A 73 -11.40 2.88 -11.70
C GLY A 73 -10.71 3.20 -10.39
N SER A 74 -10.05 2.20 -9.82
CA SER A 74 -9.38 2.30 -8.53
C SER A 74 -8.11 1.49 -8.46
N PHE A 75 -7.33 1.71 -7.40
CA PHE A 75 -6.20 0.86 -7.06
C PHE A 75 -6.13 0.67 -5.54
N ASP A 76 -5.59 -0.47 -5.14
CA ASP A 76 -5.35 -0.85 -3.75
C ASP A 76 -4.07 -1.68 -3.67
N GLY A 77 -3.34 -1.55 -2.57
CA GLY A 77 -2.14 -2.32 -2.39
C GLY A 77 -1.44 -2.11 -1.05
N SER A 78 -0.32 -2.80 -0.93
CA SER A 78 0.56 -2.73 0.21
C SER A 78 2.03 -2.71 -0.21
N TYR A 79 2.87 -2.06 0.58
CA TYR A 79 4.33 -2.13 0.43
C TYR A 79 5.03 -2.18 1.78
N THR A 80 6.17 -2.86 1.81
CA THR A 80 7.09 -2.92 2.94
C THR A 80 8.34 -2.13 2.60
N VAL A 81 8.75 -1.23 3.49
CA VAL A 81 9.94 -0.40 3.29
C VAL A 81 10.74 -0.26 4.58
N ASP A 82 12.05 -0.09 4.43
CA ASP A 82 12.95 0.30 5.52
C ASP A 82 12.79 1.80 5.79
N VAL A 83 12.10 2.13 6.88
CA VAL A 83 11.78 3.53 7.22
C VAL A 83 13.01 4.31 7.70
N ASP A 84 14.06 3.60 8.14
CA ASP A 84 15.31 4.23 8.60
C ASP A 84 16.07 4.88 7.44
N GLN A 85 15.82 4.42 6.20
CA GLN A 85 16.42 4.99 4.99
C GLN A 85 15.63 6.19 4.43
N LEU A 86 14.36 6.36 4.82
CA LEU A 86 13.42 7.27 4.14
C LEU A 86 13.38 8.75 4.58
N PRO A 87 14.28 9.28 5.43
CA PRO A 87 14.54 10.72 5.42
C PRO A 87 15.86 11.09 4.72
N THR A 88 16.76 10.13 4.47
CA THR A 88 18.14 10.39 4.01
C THR A 88 18.41 9.91 2.59
N ALA A 89 17.81 8.78 2.18
CA ALA A 89 17.95 8.25 0.84
C ALA A 89 16.93 8.90 -0.11
N THR A 90 17.39 9.26 -1.31
CA THR A 90 16.53 9.80 -2.38
C THR A 90 15.66 8.72 -3.03
N GLN A 91 16.05 7.45 -2.87
CA GLN A 91 15.34 6.27 -3.35
C GLN A 91 15.65 5.08 -2.43
N VAL A 92 14.61 4.33 -2.06
CA VAL A 92 14.71 3.11 -1.25
C VAL A 92 13.97 1.98 -1.97
N ASN A 93 14.60 0.83 -2.14
CA ASN A 93 13.93 -0.33 -2.70
C ASN A 93 12.92 -0.87 -1.69
N LEU A 94 11.71 -1.17 -2.15
CA LEU A 94 10.71 -1.82 -1.31
C LEU A 94 11.12 -3.27 -1.06
N SER A 95 10.84 -3.81 0.12
CA SER A 95 11.19 -5.20 0.47
C SER A 95 10.13 -6.20 -0.02
N SER A 96 8.85 -5.82 0.07
CA SER A 96 7.72 -6.58 -0.47
C SER A 96 6.62 -5.62 -0.92
N TRP A 97 5.88 -5.97 -1.96
CA TRP A 97 4.73 -5.17 -2.41
C TRP A 97 3.77 -5.98 -3.27
N LEU A 98 2.50 -5.56 -3.23
CA LEU A 98 1.42 -6.02 -4.10
C LEU A 98 0.43 -4.87 -4.31
N VAL A 99 0.13 -4.55 -5.55
CA VAL A 99 -0.78 -3.47 -5.93
C VAL A 99 -1.65 -3.93 -7.08
N ASN A 100 -2.95 -3.82 -6.92
CA ASN A 100 -3.94 -4.10 -7.96
C ASN A 100 -4.50 -2.81 -8.51
N VAL A 101 -4.71 -2.79 -9.81
CA VAL A 101 -5.28 -1.68 -10.57
C VAL A 101 -6.54 -2.19 -11.25
N ARG A 102 -7.66 -1.50 -11.06
CA ARG A 102 -9.00 -1.99 -11.36
C ARG A 102 -9.79 -1.01 -12.22
N ASP A 103 -10.66 -1.55 -13.07
CA ASP A 103 -11.65 -0.76 -13.81
C ASP A 103 -12.80 -0.29 -12.88
N ALA A 104 -13.72 0.51 -13.44
CA ALA A 104 -14.90 1.00 -12.73
C ALA A 104 -15.89 -0.13 -12.31
N SER A 105 -15.75 -1.32 -12.89
CA SER A 105 -16.53 -2.51 -12.54
C SER A 105 -15.81 -3.40 -11.51
N ASN A 106 -14.69 -2.92 -10.93
CA ASN A 106 -13.87 -3.61 -9.95
C ASN A 106 -13.10 -4.85 -10.47
N ASN A 107 -12.97 -5.01 -11.79
CA ASN A 107 -12.13 -6.04 -12.39
C ASN A 107 -10.67 -5.62 -12.34
N ILE A 108 -9.77 -6.54 -11.94
CA ILE A 108 -8.33 -6.28 -11.94
C ILE A 108 -7.84 -6.29 -13.39
N LEU A 109 -7.30 -5.14 -13.84
CA LEU A 109 -6.68 -5.01 -15.15
C LEU A 109 -5.16 -5.21 -15.10
N LYS A 110 -4.53 -4.85 -13.97
CA LYS A 110 -3.08 -5.01 -13.79
C LYS A 110 -2.74 -5.26 -12.32
N THR A 111 -1.73 -6.09 -12.10
CA THR A 111 -1.14 -6.32 -10.78
C THR A 111 0.37 -6.06 -10.82
N PHE A 112 0.84 -5.19 -9.94
CA PHE A 112 2.26 -5.04 -9.63
C PHE A 112 2.57 -5.84 -8.37
N SER A 113 3.48 -6.81 -8.45
CA SER A 113 3.91 -7.58 -7.28
C SER A 113 5.42 -7.80 -7.30
N SER A 114 6.02 -7.77 -6.11
CA SER A 114 7.39 -8.21 -5.83
C SER A 114 7.65 -9.68 -6.19
N ALA A 115 6.61 -10.51 -6.26
CA ALA A 115 6.71 -11.92 -6.62
C ALA A 115 6.77 -12.16 -8.14
N ILE A 116 6.53 -11.13 -8.95
CA ILE A 116 6.53 -11.21 -10.41
C ILE A 116 7.88 -10.72 -10.94
N VAL A 117 8.59 -11.58 -11.68
CA VAL A 117 9.86 -11.24 -12.32
C VAL A 117 9.67 -10.09 -13.30
N GLY A 118 10.61 -9.12 -13.28
CA GLY A 118 10.55 -7.92 -14.14
C GLY A 118 9.74 -6.76 -13.53
N ASN A 119 9.17 -6.94 -12.34
CA ASN A 119 8.60 -5.83 -11.58
C ASN A 119 9.63 -5.19 -10.67
N THR A 120 9.53 -3.87 -10.51
CA THR A 120 10.28 -3.12 -9.50
C THR A 120 9.34 -2.28 -8.66
N GLY A 121 9.70 -2.08 -7.40
CA GLY A 121 8.97 -1.26 -6.45
C GLY A 121 9.97 -0.43 -5.64
N ILE A 122 9.82 0.89 -5.68
CA ILE A 122 10.70 1.82 -4.99
C ILE A 122 9.88 2.88 -4.25
N ALA A 123 10.36 3.28 -3.08
CA ALA A 123 9.99 4.53 -2.45
C ALA A 123 10.93 5.63 -2.98
N VAL A 124 10.37 6.77 -3.35
CA VAL A 124 11.09 7.96 -3.83
C VAL A 124 10.58 9.17 -3.06
N ASN A 125 11.21 10.33 -3.27
CA ASN A 125 10.84 11.53 -2.54
C ASN A 125 9.34 11.83 -2.67
N ASN A 126 8.62 11.83 -1.54
CA ASN A 126 7.17 12.02 -1.45
C ASN A 126 6.28 10.94 -2.09
N GLY A 127 6.76 9.72 -2.37
CA GLY A 127 5.92 8.75 -3.05
C GLY A 127 6.48 7.33 -3.18
N VAL A 128 5.70 6.50 -3.87
CA VAL A 128 6.11 5.16 -4.28
C VAL A 128 5.88 4.99 -5.78
N ARG A 129 6.77 4.22 -6.42
CA ARG A 129 6.67 3.89 -7.84
C ARG A 129 6.78 2.39 -8.02
N PHE A 130 5.81 1.84 -8.72
CA PHE A 130 5.79 0.45 -9.17
C PHE A 130 5.95 0.43 -10.68
N THR A 131 6.84 -0.40 -11.19
CA THR A 131 7.00 -0.59 -12.63
C THR A 131 7.00 -2.07 -12.96
N ASN A 132 6.59 -2.36 -14.18
CA ASN A 132 6.65 -3.67 -14.79
C ASN A 132 7.36 -3.52 -16.14
N PHE A 133 8.32 -4.41 -16.40
CA PHE A 133 8.88 -4.67 -17.72
C PHE A 133 8.72 -6.16 -18.00
N VAL A 134 7.75 -6.53 -18.82
CA VAL A 134 7.53 -7.91 -19.25
C VAL A 134 7.70 -8.01 -20.76
N ALA A 135 8.68 -8.79 -21.18
CA ALA A 135 8.74 -9.27 -22.55
C ALA A 135 7.74 -10.42 -22.71
N ALA A 136 6.68 -10.21 -23.49
CA ALA A 136 5.70 -11.22 -23.87
C ALA A 136 5.93 -11.69 -25.32
N SER A 137 5.37 -12.84 -25.68
CA SER A 137 5.46 -13.39 -27.05
C SER A 137 4.81 -12.50 -28.12
N THR A 138 4.00 -11.52 -27.72
CA THR A 138 3.31 -10.56 -28.58
C THR A 138 3.95 -9.16 -28.56
N GLY A 139 5.01 -8.95 -27.78
CA GLY A 139 5.59 -7.62 -27.58
C GLY A 139 6.16 -7.36 -26.19
N ALA A 140 6.86 -6.23 -26.02
CA ALA A 140 7.26 -5.74 -24.70
C ALA A 140 6.12 -4.89 -24.10
N GLU A 141 5.62 -5.29 -22.94
CA GLU A 141 4.69 -4.47 -22.15
C GLU A 141 5.45 -3.79 -21.03
N THR A 142 5.28 -2.47 -20.94
CA THR A 142 5.75 -1.68 -19.82
C THR A 142 4.58 -0.95 -19.18
N ALA A 143 4.47 -1.06 -17.87
CA ALA A 143 3.47 -0.32 -17.10
C ALA A 143 4.13 0.29 -15.87
N SER A 144 3.64 1.45 -15.46
CA SER A 144 4.08 2.10 -14.23
C SER A 144 2.89 2.71 -13.50
N LEU A 145 2.96 2.65 -12.18
CA LEU A 145 2.09 3.38 -11.28
C LEU A 145 2.98 4.18 -10.34
N GLY A 146 2.97 5.50 -10.50
CA GLY A 146 3.56 6.44 -9.56
C GLY A 146 2.47 7.00 -8.66
N VAL A 147 2.68 6.96 -7.35
CA VAL A 147 1.76 7.49 -6.35
C VAL A 147 2.51 8.47 -5.49
N VAL A 148 1.97 9.68 -5.37
CA VAL A 148 2.51 10.77 -4.56
C VAL A 148 1.68 10.92 -3.30
N PHE A 149 2.35 11.10 -2.18
CA PHE A 149 1.78 11.36 -0.87
C PHE A 149 2.11 12.79 -0.42
N ASN A 150 1.63 13.18 0.75
CA ASN A 150 1.94 14.48 1.34
C ASN A 150 3.46 14.71 1.47
N PRO A 151 3.92 15.98 1.37
CA PRO A 151 5.30 16.34 1.63
C PRO A 151 5.80 15.83 3.00
N GLY A 152 7.04 15.36 3.04
CA GLY A 152 7.62 14.76 4.25
C GLY A 152 7.28 13.29 4.42
N PHE A 153 7.03 12.59 3.31
CA PHE A 153 6.79 11.15 3.29
C PHE A 153 7.96 10.37 3.91
N THR A 154 7.67 9.63 4.97
CA THR A 154 8.64 8.77 5.69
C THR A 154 8.39 7.28 5.45
N GLY A 155 7.66 6.94 4.38
CA GLY A 155 7.17 5.58 4.13
C GLY A 155 5.71 5.38 4.53
N SER A 156 5.12 6.26 5.35
CA SER A 156 3.70 6.19 5.68
C SER A 156 2.83 6.92 4.65
N PRO A 157 1.76 6.31 4.12
CA PRO A 157 0.88 6.94 3.14
C PRO A 157 -0.03 8.02 3.75
N GLY A 158 -0.05 8.19 5.08
CA GLY A 158 -0.85 9.22 5.76
C GLY A 158 -2.34 9.14 5.42
N ASN A 159 -2.91 10.25 4.93
CA ASN A 159 -4.31 10.34 4.50
C ASN A 159 -4.58 9.71 3.12
N GLY A 160 -3.58 9.06 2.52
CA GLY A 160 -3.64 8.47 1.20
C GLY A 160 -2.96 9.33 0.13
N PRO A 161 -3.01 8.87 -1.12
CA PRO A 161 -2.41 9.56 -2.26
C PRO A 161 -2.98 10.96 -2.49
N THR A 162 -2.10 11.92 -2.74
CA THR A 162 -2.47 13.29 -3.13
C THR A 162 -2.40 13.52 -4.62
N ASP A 163 -1.58 12.75 -5.33
CA ASP A 163 -1.40 12.84 -6.79
C ASP A 163 -0.79 11.51 -7.30
N GLY A 164 -0.66 11.40 -8.61
CA GLY A 164 0.11 10.36 -9.27
C GLY A 164 -0.42 10.02 -10.66
N LEU A 165 0.18 8.99 -11.25
CA LEU A 165 -0.03 8.65 -12.65
C LEU A 165 0.10 7.15 -12.86
N PHE A 166 -0.87 6.57 -13.55
CA PHE A 166 -0.68 5.30 -14.23
C PHE A 166 -0.30 5.53 -15.68
N SER A 167 0.72 4.83 -16.17
CA SER A 167 1.14 4.83 -17.56
C SER A 167 1.34 3.41 -18.05
N SER A 168 0.96 3.12 -19.29
CA SER A 168 1.25 1.84 -19.94
C SER A 168 1.64 2.04 -21.40
N VAL A 169 2.58 1.23 -21.87
CA VAL A 169 2.99 1.13 -23.26
C VAL A 169 3.16 -0.34 -23.63
N ILE A 170 2.44 -0.78 -24.66
CA ILE A 170 2.54 -2.11 -25.24
C ILE A 170 3.16 -1.95 -26.63
N PHE A 171 4.35 -2.51 -26.80
CA PHE A 171 5.07 -2.57 -28.07
C PHE A 171 4.73 -3.89 -28.77
N SER A 172 3.67 -3.91 -29.58
CA SER A 172 3.32 -5.03 -30.46
C SER A 172 3.46 -4.63 -31.94
N ASN A 173 2.82 -5.34 -32.87
CA ASN A 173 2.64 -4.88 -34.26
C ASN A 173 1.97 -3.49 -34.37
N THR A 174 1.43 -2.97 -33.26
CA THR A 174 0.99 -1.59 -33.08
C THR A 174 1.39 -1.09 -31.69
N ILE A 175 1.70 0.20 -31.56
CA ILE A 175 2.00 0.82 -30.26
C ILE A 175 0.68 1.25 -29.61
N VAL A 176 0.40 0.70 -28.44
CA VAL A 176 -0.70 1.14 -27.57
C VAL A 176 -0.06 1.83 -26.38
N ALA A 177 -0.35 3.12 -26.21
CA ALA A 177 0.17 3.91 -25.10
C ALA A 177 -0.95 4.71 -24.45
N GLY A 178 -0.90 4.85 -23.13
CA GLY A 178 -1.89 5.66 -22.44
C GLY A 178 -1.46 6.03 -21.03
N GLN A 179 -2.03 7.13 -20.56
CA GLN A 179 -1.78 7.69 -19.24
C GLN A 179 -3.10 8.11 -18.59
N ILE A 180 -3.23 7.86 -17.29
CA ILE A 180 -4.38 8.30 -16.51
C ILE A 180 -3.93 8.81 -15.14
N PRO A 181 -4.29 10.05 -14.76
CA PRO A 181 -3.96 10.58 -13.45
C PRO A 181 -4.74 9.90 -12.33
N ILE A 182 -4.17 9.93 -11.12
CA ILE A 182 -4.87 9.58 -9.89
C ILE A 182 -5.75 10.77 -9.50
N LYS A 183 -6.99 10.48 -9.13
CA LYS A 183 -7.90 11.47 -8.59
C LYS A 183 -7.37 11.93 -7.23
N SER A 184 -6.88 13.17 -7.18
CA SER A 184 -6.57 13.81 -5.92
C SER A 184 -7.87 13.95 -5.12
N THR A 185 -7.99 13.27 -3.99
CA THR A 185 -9.01 13.65 -3.02
C THR A 185 -8.45 14.88 -2.31
N PRO A 186 -9.02 16.08 -2.49
CA PRO A 186 -8.56 17.24 -1.74
C PRO A 186 -8.71 16.88 -0.26
N VAL A 187 -7.61 16.81 0.47
CA VAL A 187 -7.67 16.83 1.93
C VAL A 187 -8.19 18.22 2.25
N PRO A 188 -9.41 18.40 2.77
CA PRO A 188 -9.74 19.67 3.39
C PRO A 188 -8.72 19.78 4.53
N GLU A 189 -7.84 20.77 4.47
CA GLU A 189 -7.11 21.16 5.66
C GLU A 189 -8.17 21.26 6.76
N PRO A 190 -8.02 20.57 7.91
CA PRO A 190 -8.87 20.92 9.03
C PRO A 190 -8.63 22.40 9.22
N VAL A 191 -9.66 23.20 9.01
CA VAL A 191 -9.67 24.64 9.30
C VAL A 191 -9.64 24.77 10.82
N SER A 192 -8.55 24.30 11.42
CA SER A 192 -8.30 24.25 12.85
C SER A 192 -7.86 25.60 13.38
N THR A 193 -7.97 26.66 12.59
CA THR A 193 -7.90 28.04 13.11
C THR A 193 -9.22 28.42 13.79
N ALA A 194 -10.36 27.80 13.44
CA ALA A 194 -11.63 28.02 14.12
C ALA A 194 -11.76 27.23 15.45
N GLY A 195 -11.15 26.04 15.54
CA GLY A 195 -11.19 25.18 16.73
C GLY A 195 -10.36 25.69 17.91
N ILE A 196 -9.24 26.37 17.63
CA ILE A 196 -8.39 26.97 18.68
C ILE A 196 -9.06 28.22 19.29
N ALA A 197 -9.87 28.94 18.52
CA ALA A 197 -10.57 30.14 19.00
C ALA A 197 -11.67 29.82 20.04
N VAL A 198 -12.41 28.70 19.88
CA VAL A 198 -13.48 28.32 20.81
C VAL A 198 -12.93 27.79 22.13
N ALA A 199 -11.83 27.02 22.10
CA ALA A 199 -11.16 26.56 23.32
C ALA A 199 -10.51 27.72 24.10
N GLY A 200 -9.94 28.71 23.39
CA GLY A 200 -9.40 29.93 24.01
C GLY A 200 -10.46 30.77 24.72
N ALA A 201 -11.65 30.90 24.13
CA ALA A 201 -12.76 31.67 24.73
C ALA A 201 -13.34 31.00 25.98
N MET A 202 -13.49 29.66 25.99
CA MET A 202 -14.01 28.94 27.17
C MET A 202 -13.00 28.91 28.33
N GLY A 203 -11.71 28.72 28.03
CA GLY A 203 -10.65 28.73 29.06
C GLY A 203 -10.52 30.10 29.76
N LEU A 204 -10.69 31.20 29.02
CA LEU A 204 -10.71 32.55 29.60
C LEU A 204 -11.98 32.85 30.41
N TRP A 205 -13.13 32.30 30.04
CA TRP A 205 -14.38 32.52 30.78
C TRP A 205 -14.41 31.77 32.12
N MET A 206 -13.88 30.54 32.18
CA MET A 206 -13.75 29.79 33.44
C MET A 206 -12.75 30.43 34.40
N LYS A 207 -11.64 31.00 33.90
CA LYS A 207 -10.69 31.75 34.75
C LYS A 207 -11.24 33.09 35.28
N ARG A 208 -12.22 33.71 34.61
CA ARG A 208 -12.88 34.92 35.12
C ARG A 208 -13.91 34.64 36.22
N LYS A 209 -14.48 33.43 36.31
CA LYS A 209 -15.41 33.06 37.39
C LYS A 209 -14.75 32.58 38.68
N GLN A 210 -13.45 32.27 38.67
CA GLN A 210 -12.72 31.80 39.86
C GLN A 210 -11.98 32.90 40.63
N LYS A 211 -12.00 34.16 40.17
CA LYS A 211 -11.39 35.30 40.88
C LYS A 211 -12.34 36.50 40.98
N ALA A 212 -13.26 36.44 41.94
CA ALA A 212 -13.73 37.54 42.81
C ALA A 212 -15.07 37.16 43.49
N PRO A 213 -15.35 37.57 44.74
CA PRO A 213 -14.64 37.19 45.98
C PRO A 213 -15.62 36.62 47.04
N VAL A 214 -15.06 35.91 48.04
CA VAL A 214 -15.67 35.82 49.37
C VAL A 214 -15.30 37.10 50.10
N ALA A 215 -16.29 37.96 50.35
CA ALA A 215 -16.42 38.87 51.49
C ALA A 215 -17.84 39.47 51.43
#